data_AF-A0A932NBE5-F1
#
_entry.id   AF-A0A932NBE5-F1
#
_cell.length_a   1.000
_cell.length_b   1.000
_cell.length_c   1.000
_cell.angle_alpha   90.00
_cell.angle_beta   90.00
_cell.angle_gamma   90.00
#
_symmetry.space_group_name_H-M   'P 1'
#
loop_
_entity.id
_entity.type
_entity.pdbx_description
1 polymer ?
#
loop_
_entity_poly.entity_id
_entity_poly.type
_entity_poly.pdbx_seq_one_letter_code
_entity_poly.pdbx_strand_id
1 'polypeptide(L)'
;MNIASAKIRRATTAPLRKSVAPGVLPGGVPVAESLLHQAIDQIISAFDPQQIILFGSHAYGAPGPASDVDLLIVMDTEARPAERIVGISRLLSPRPFPVDLIVRTPAELARDLKRVDSFMREAVEQGWVLYARP
;
A
#
# COMPACT_ATOMS: atom_id res chain seq x y z
N MET A 1 -41.02 -22.03 23.25
CA MET A 1 -41.02 -21.87 21.78
C MET A 1 -39.87 -20.94 21.40
N ASN A 2 -39.21 -21.25 20.29
CA ASN A 2 -37.79 -21.03 20.04
C ASN A 2 -37.49 -19.67 19.36
N ILE A 3 -36.34 -19.09 19.73
CA ILE A 3 -35.40 -18.19 19.01
C ILE A 3 -35.87 -17.15 17.97
N ALA A 4 -35.39 -15.91 18.17
CA ALA A 4 -34.77 -15.13 17.10
C ALA A 4 -33.66 -14.22 17.68
N SER A 5 -32.47 -14.81 17.86
CA SER A 5 -31.24 -14.06 18.13
C SER A 5 -30.89 -13.19 16.94
N ALA A 6 -30.76 -11.88 17.17
CA ALA A 6 -30.24 -10.93 16.20
C ALA A 6 -28.81 -11.36 15.78
N LYS A 7 -28.69 -11.83 14.54
CA LYS A 7 -27.41 -12.17 13.90
C LYS A 7 -26.54 -10.91 13.83
N ILE A 8 -25.55 -10.85 14.71
CA ILE A 8 -24.40 -9.97 14.59
C ILE A 8 -23.79 -10.22 13.20
N ARG A 9 -23.93 -9.24 12.30
CA ARG A 9 -23.25 -9.26 11.01
C ARG A 9 -21.76 -9.06 11.29
N ARG A 10 -21.02 -10.17 11.28
CA ARG A 10 -19.56 -10.15 11.23
C ARG A 10 -19.16 -9.28 10.04
N ALA A 11 -18.33 -8.26 10.27
CA ALA A 11 -17.67 -7.53 9.20
C ALA A 11 -16.82 -8.55 8.43
N THR A 12 -17.27 -8.90 7.22
CA THR A 12 -16.56 -9.80 6.34
C THR A 12 -15.37 -9.03 5.77
N THR A 13 -14.18 -9.25 6.31
CA THR A 13 -12.93 -8.81 5.69
C THR A 13 -12.82 -9.52 4.33
N ALA A 14 -13.07 -8.79 3.24
CA ALA A 14 -12.87 -9.30 1.89
C ALA A 14 -11.38 -9.63 1.70
N PRO A 15 -11.04 -10.68 0.94
CA PRO A 15 -9.67 -11.17 0.87
C PRO A 15 -8.77 -10.20 0.11
N LEU A 16 -7.70 -9.76 0.78
CA LEU A 16 -6.53 -9.09 0.19
C LEU A 16 -5.87 -10.01 -0.85
N ARG A 17 -6.30 -10.07 -2.12
CA ARG A 17 -5.64 -10.91 -3.14
C ARG A 17 -5.68 -10.33 -4.56
N LYS A 18 -4.92 -9.28 -4.79
CA LYS A 18 -4.09 -9.15 -6.00
C LYS A 18 -2.63 -9.15 -5.56
N SER A 19 -2.06 -10.35 -5.44
CA SER A 19 -0.63 -10.51 -5.18
C SER A 19 0.06 -10.56 -6.53
N VAL A 20 1.02 -9.67 -6.75
CA VAL A 20 1.98 -9.80 -7.85
C VAL A 20 2.77 -11.10 -7.62
N ALA A 21 2.93 -11.94 -8.64
CA ALA A 21 3.99 -12.96 -8.61
C ALA A 21 5.35 -12.24 -8.58
N PRO A 22 6.36 -12.70 -7.84
CA PRO A 22 7.66 -12.01 -7.79
C PRO A 22 8.16 -11.74 -9.22
N GLY A 23 8.26 -10.48 -9.62
CA GLY A 23 8.72 -10.11 -10.96
C GLY A 23 7.69 -9.88 -12.06
N VAL A 24 6.39 -9.68 -11.78
CA VAL A 24 5.43 -9.23 -12.81
C VAL A 24 4.43 -8.17 -12.30
N LEU A 25 4.77 -6.89 -12.44
CA LEU A 25 3.80 -5.81 -12.24
C LEU A 25 2.67 -5.83 -13.29
N PRO A 26 1.40 -5.57 -12.91
CA PRO A 26 0.34 -5.29 -13.88
C PRO A 26 0.70 -4.06 -14.73
N GLY A 27 0.54 -4.16 -16.04
CA GLY A 27 0.74 -3.03 -16.96
C GLY A 27 2.14 -2.93 -17.60
N GLY A 28 3.04 -3.88 -17.32
CA GLY A 28 4.28 -4.06 -18.09
C GLY A 28 5.22 -2.86 -18.01
N VAL A 29 5.75 -2.57 -16.82
CA VAL A 29 6.68 -1.45 -16.59
C VAL A 29 8.13 -1.96 -16.68
N PRO A 30 8.79 -2.00 -17.85
CA PRO A 30 9.96 -2.88 -18.04
C PRO A 30 11.26 -2.31 -17.45
N VAL A 31 11.29 -0.99 -17.23
CA VAL A 31 12.44 -0.28 -16.63
C VAL A 31 12.16 0.12 -15.17
N ALA A 32 10.90 0.35 -14.79
CA ALA A 32 10.56 0.68 -13.41
C ALA A 32 10.43 -0.55 -12.51
N GLU A 33 10.24 -1.76 -13.04
CA GLU A 33 10.07 -2.95 -12.19
C GLU A 33 11.32 -3.27 -11.36
N SER A 34 12.51 -3.22 -11.96
CA SER A 34 13.77 -3.45 -11.24
C SER A 34 14.08 -2.34 -10.24
N LEU A 35 13.83 -1.08 -10.61
CA LEU A 35 14.01 0.08 -9.73
C LEU A 35 12.99 0.09 -8.58
N LEU A 36 11.76 -0.33 -8.84
CA LEU A 36 10.70 -0.45 -7.83
C LEU A 36 11.03 -1.55 -6.84
N HIS A 37 11.48 -2.72 -7.30
CA HIS A 37 11.94 -3.78 -6.39
C HIS A 37 13.10 -3.31 -5.52
N GLN A 38 14.09 -2.62 -6.09
CA GLN A 38 15.19 -2.04 -5.30
C GLN A 38 14.69 -1.00 -4.28
N ALA A 39 13.70 -0.18 -4.64
CA ALA A 39 13.10 0.78 -3.71
C ALA A 39 12.35 0.06 -2.58
N ILE A 40 11.56 -0.98 -2.90
CA ILE A 40 10.85 -1.81 -1.92
C ILE A 40 11.84 -2.46 -0.96
N ASP A 41 12.90 -3.09 -1.46
CA ASP A 41 13.91 -3.77 -0.63
C ASP A 41 14.61 -2.79 0.32
N GLN A 42 14.94 -1.59 -0.17
CA GLN A 42 15.50 -0.53 0.68
C GLN A 42 14.53 -0.12 1.78
N ILE A 43 13.25 0.08 1.45
CA ILE A 43 12.21 0.43 2.45
C ILE A 43 12.08 -0.68 3.48
N ILE A 44 12.04 -1.94 3.05
CA ILE A 44 11.94 -3.10 3.94
C ILE A 44 13.12 -3.11 4.92
N SER A 45 14.34 -2.98 4.40
CA SER A 45 15.56 -3.03 5.21
C SER A 45 15.68 -1.87 6.20
N ALA A 46 15.22 -0.67 5.84
CA ALA A 46 15.43 0.53 6.64
C ALA A 46 14.31 0.82 7.64
N PHE A 47 13.07 0.45 7.30
CA PHE A 47 11.88 0.86 8.06
C PHE A 47 11.07 -0.30 8.63
N ASP A 48 11.36 -1.55 8.24
CA ASP A 48 10.61 -2.73 8.64
C ASP A 48 9.09 -2.47 8.58
N PRO A 49 8.50 -2.34 7.38
CA PRO A 49 7.06 -2.14 7.23
C PRO A 49 6.30 -3.44 7.47
N GLN A 50 5.03 -3.34 7.84
CA GLN A 50 4.12 -4.50 7.87
C GLN A 50 3.62 -4.82 6.46
N GLN A 51 3.35 -3.80 5.65
CA GLN A 51 2.80 -3.97 4.31
C GLN A 51 3.20 -2.81 3.40
N ILE A 52 3.44 -3.10 2.12
CA ILE A 52 3.60 -2.11 1.05
C ILE A 52 2.60 -2.45 -0.05
N ILE A 53 1.78 -1.48 -0.42
CA ILE A 53 0.72 -1.61 -1.41
C ILE A 53 0.94 -0.59 -2.52
N LEU A 54 1.01 -1.07 -3.76
CA LEU A 54 0.90 -0.22 -4.95
C LEU A 54 -0.56 0.12 -5.17
N PHE A 55 -0.88 1.41 -5.29
CA PHE A 55 -2.24 1.84 -5.64
C PHE A 55 -2.22 2.81 -6.82
N GLY A 56 -3.36 3.43 -7.11
CA GLY A 56 -3.46 4.45 -8.15
C GLY A 56 -3.31 3.91 -9.56
N SER A 57 -2.74 4.74 -10.44
CA SER A 57 -2.78 4.50 -11.89
C SER A 57 -2.07 3.21 -12.29
N HIS A 58 -0.96 2.86 -11.66
CA HIS A 58 -0.22 1.62 -11.91
C HIS A 58 -0.90 0.37 -11.33
N ALA A 59 -1.86 0.49 -10.42
CA ALA A 59 -2.56 -0.65 -9.83
C ALA A 59 -3.86 -1.02 -10.58
N TYR A 60 -4.65 -0.01 -10.96
CA TYR A 60 -5.98 -0.21 -11.55
C TYR A 60 -6.40 0.88 -12.55
N GLY A 61 -5.50 1.80 -12.90
CA GLY A 61 -5.74 2.83 -13.91
C GLY A 61 -5.07 2.53 -15.25
N ALA A 62 -4.81 3.59 -16.02
CA ALA A 62 -4.09 3.56 -17.29
C ALA A 62 -2.85 4.45 -17.18
N PRO A 63 -1.72 3.93 -16.66
CA PRO A 63 -0.53 4.72 -16.41
C PRO A 63 0.12 5.16 -17.73
N GLY A 64 0.58 6.40 -17.78
CA GLY A 64 1.43 6.92 -18.86
C GLY A 64 2.92 6.78 -18.51
N PRO A 65 3.83 7.06 -19.46
CA PRO A 65 5.28 6.96 -19.25
C PRO A 65 5.84 7.85 -18.14
N ALA A 66 5.11 8.89 -17.74
CA ALA A 66 5.47 9.84 -16.69
C ALA A 66 4.60 9.72 -15.43
N SER A 67 3.74 8.69 -15.33
CA SER A 67 2.86 8.51 -14.18
C SER A 67 3.66 8.15 -12.92
N ASP A 68 3.36 8.86 -11.85
CA ASP A 68 3.92 8.60 -10.51
C ASP A 68 3.57 7.20 -10.03
N VAL A 69 4.49 6.59 -9.28
CA VAL A 69 4.25 5.35 -8.55
C VAL A 69 3.66 5.70 -7.18
N ASP A 70 2.42 5.27 -6.92
CA ASP A 70 1.74 5.53 -5.66
C ASP A 70 1.92 4.36 -4.67
N LEU A 71 2.55 4.61 -3.52
CA LEU A 71 2.82 3.59 -2.50
C LEU A 71 2.14 3.90 -1.17
N LEU A 72 1.34 2.94 -0.69
CA LEU A 72 0.82 2.93 0.67
C LEU A 72 1.69 1.99 1.51
N ILE A 73 2.37 2.56 2.50
CA ILE A 73 3.27 1.87 3.41
C ILE A 73 2.62 1.83 4.79
N VAL A 74 2.40 0.63 5.30
CA VAL A 74 1.82 0.38 6.62
C VAL A 74 2.93 -0.08 7.54
N MET A 75 3.22 0.65 8.61
CA MET A 75 4.29 0.32 9.56
C MET A 75 3.98 0.82 10.97
N ASP A 76 4.45 0.11 11.99
CA ASP A 76 4.40 0.61 13.37
C ASP A 76 5.48 1.67 13.57
N THR A 77 5.08 2.83 14.10
CA THR A 77 6.02 3.91 14.38
C THR A 77 5.39 4.96 15.28
N GLU A 78 6.20 5.56 16.14
CA GLU A 78 5.82 6.71 16.97
C GLU A 78 6.16 8.06 16.30
N ALA A 79 6.88 8.05 15.17
CA ALA A 79 7.25 9.25 14.45
C ALA A 79 6.01 10.01 13.96
N ARG A 80 6.13 11.33 13.79
CA ARG A 80 5.03 12.14 13.25
C ARG A 80 4.81 11.83 11.76
N PRO A 81 3.59 11.97 11.23
CA PRO A 81 3.29 11.63 9.82
C PRO A 81 4.28 12.23 8.80
N ALA A 82 4.66 13.49 8.96
CA ALA A 82 5.62 14.15 8.07
C ALA A 82 7.03 13.53 8.14
N GLU A 83 7.48 13.11 9.33
CA GLU A 83 8.81 12.51 9.51
C GLU A 83 8.90 11.15 8.83
N ARG A 84 7.82 10.37 8.86
CA ARG A 84 7.72 9.08 8.17
C ARG A 84 7.91 9.25 6.66
N ILE A 85 7.18 10.19 6.07
CA ILE A 85 7.23 10.49 4.63
C ILE A 85 8.62 11.01 4.25
N VAL A 86 9.17 11.96 5.04
CA VAL A 86 10.50 12.52 4.78
C VAL A 86 11.59 11.45 4.90
N GLY A 87 11.49 10.56 5.89
CA GLY A 87 12.44 9.46 6.08
C GLY A 87 12.50 8.56 4.84
N ILE A 88 11.34 8.09 4.37
CA ILE A 88 11.26 7.21 3.20
C ILE A 88 11.66 7.96 1.92
N SER A 89 11.21 9.21 1.75
CA SER A 89 11.62 10.03 0.60
C SER A 89 13.14 10.26 0.54
N ARG A 90 13.81 10.43 1.69
CA ARG A 90 15.25 10.61 1.76
C ARG A 90 16.00 9.33 1.44
N LEU A 91 15.50 8.19 1.91
CA LEU A 91 16.05 6.88 1.57
C LEU A 91 16.06 6.65 0.05
N LEU A 92 14.98 7.05 -0.63
CA LEU A 92 14.84 6.89 -2.08
C LEU A 92 15.55 7.99 -2.90
N SER A 93 16.43 8.81 -2.31
CA SER A 93 17.14 9.87 -3.02
C SER A 93 18.56 9.44 -3.45
N PRO A 94 19.01 9.71 -4.70
CA PRO A 94 18.30 10.40 -5.78
C PRO A 94 17.13 9.57 -6.31
N ARG A 95 16.00 10.23 -6.60
CA ARG A 95 14.74 9.55 -6.96
C ARG A 95 14.89 8.79 -8.27
N PRO A 96 14.75 7.46 -8.28
CA PRO A 96 14.87 6.66 -9.50
C PRO A 96 13.63 6.79 -10.40
N PHE A 97 12.49 7.15 -9.82
CA PHE A 97 11.22 7.41 -10.51
C PHE A 97 10.36 8.39 -9.69
N PRO A 98 9.37 9.04 -10.32
CA PRO A 98 8.38 9.84 -9.62
C PRO A 98 7.52 8.96 -8.69
N VAL A 99 7.42 9.32 -7.41
CA VAL A 99 6.78 8.49 -6.38
C VAL A 99 6.04 9.33 -5.35
N ASP A 100 4.78 8.95 -5.12
CA ASP A 100 3.91 9.50 -4.09
C ASP A 100 3.78 8.50 -2.94
N LEU A 101 3.99 8.99 -1.72
CA LEU A 101 4.13 8.16 -0.52
C LEU A 101 3.02 8.48 0.48
N ILE A 102 2.27 7.45 0.86
CA ILE A 102 1.33 7.50 1.96
C ILE A 102 1.80 6.52 3.03
N VAL A 103 2.11 7.03 4.21
CA VAL A 103 2.63 6.20 5.31
C VAL A 103 1.65 6.24 6.49
N ARG A 104 1.15 5.07 6.88
CA ARG A 104 0.18 4.91 7.97
C ARG A 104 0.66 3.91 9.01
N THR A 105 0.24 4.14 10.25
CA THR A 105 0.21 3.05 11.23
C THR A 105 -0.99 2.13 10.96
N PRO A 106 -0.96 0.86 11.41
CA PRO A 106 -2.11 -0.04 11.29
C PRO A 106 -3.37 0.54 11.94
N ALA A 107 -3.21 1.23 13.08
CA ALA A 107 -4.31 1.88 13.77
C ALA A 107 -4.89 3.07 12.99
N GLU A 108 -4.04 3.87 12.33
CA GLU A 108 -4.50 4.94 11.43
C GLU A 108 -5.25 4.37 10.23
N LEU A 109 -4.69 3.36 9.57
CA LEU A 109 -5.33 2.70 8.43
C LEU A 109 -6.69 2.11 8.82
N ALA A 110 -6.77 1.39 9.95
CA ALA A 110 -8.03 0.83 10.43
C ALA A 110 -9.09 1.91 10.75
N ARG A 111 -8.67 3.10 11.18
CA ARG A 111 -9.59 4.25 11.34
C ARG A 111 -10.03 4.82 9.99
N ASP A 112 -9.10 4.97 9.05
CA ASP A 112 -9.39 5.49 7.71
C ASP A 112 -10.35 4.57 6.94
N LEU A 113 -10.22 3.25 7.10
CA LEU A 113 -11.10 2.25 6.49
C LEU A 113 -12.51 2.20 7.08
N LYS A 114 -12.77 2.87 8.22
CA LYS A 114 -14.13 2.99 8.78
C LYS A 114 -14.91 4.16 8.17
N ARG A 115 -14.25 5.06 7.43
CA ARG A 115 -14.91 6.18 6.76
C ARG A 115 -15.53 5.72 5.44
N VAL A 116 -16.71 6.24 5.13
CA VAL A 116 -17.54 5.79 3.99
C VAL A 116 -16.89 6.15 2.65
N ASP A 117 -16.29 7.35 2.53
CA ASP A 117 -15.69 7.87 1.29
C ASP A 117 -14.14 7.93 1.37
N SER A 118 -13.53 6.88 1.91
CA SER A 118 -12.08 6.85 2.09
C SER A 118 -11.39 6.34 0.83
N PHE A 119 -10.58 7.18 0.18
CA PHE A 119 -9.68 6.72 -0.90
C PHE A 119 -8.77 5.56 -0.43
N MET A 120 -8.50 5.46 0.88
CA MET A 120 -7.74 4.37 1.48
C MET A 120 -8.43 3.01 1.30
N ARG A 121 -9.77 2.99 1.20
CA ARG A 121 -10.51 1.78 0.89
C ARG A 121 -10.16 1.27 -0.50
N GLU A 122 -10.21 2.16 -1.49
CA GLU A 122 -9.85 1.83 -2.86
C GLU A 122 -8.39 1.38 -2.97
N ALA A 123 -7.47 2.11 -2.33
CA ALA A 123 -6.05 1.75 -2.30
C ALA A 123 -5.81 0.35 -1.72
N VAL A 124 -6.54 -0.05 -0.67
CA VAL A 124 -6.39 -1.38 -0.05
C VAL A 124 -7.13 -2.47 -0.84
N GLU A 125 -8.33 -2.19 -1.36
CA GLU A 125 -9.18 -3.19 -2.02
C GLU A 125 -8.76 -3.44 -3.48
N GLN A 126 -8.33 -2.41 -4.20
CA GLN A 126 -7.94 -2.50 -5.61
C GLN A 126 -6.43 -2.50 -5.83
N GLY A 127 -5.66 -2.04 -4.84
CA GLY A 127 -4.21 -2.03 -4.89
C GLY A 127 -3.60 -3.43 -4.92
N TRP A 128 -2.31 -3.45 -5.26
CA TRP A 128 -1.51 -4.66 -5.33
C TRP A 128 -0.56 -4.71 -4.16
N VAL A 129 -0.59 -5.81 -3.42
CA VAL A 129 0.33 -6.01 -2.30
C VAL A 129 1.68 -6.38 -2.87
N LEU A 130 2.65 -5.48 -2.72
CA LEU A 130 4.02 -5.65 -3.17
C LEU A 130 4.87 -6.35 -2.10
N TYR A 131 4.54 -6.10 -0.84
CA TYR A 131 5.17 -6.75 0.31
C TYR A 131 4.17 -6.87 1.45
N ALA A 132 4.19 -8.01 2.14
CA ALA A 132 3.54 -8.22 3.41
C ALA A 132 4.49 -9.00 4.31
N ARG A 133 4.66 -8.54 5.55
CA ARG A 133 5.46 -9.25 6.53
C ARG A 133 4.83 -10.63 6.82
N PRO A 134 5.62 -11.72 6.82
CA PRO A 134 5.13 -13.06 7.09
C PRO A 134 4.59 -13.25 8.51
#